data_AF-A0A832D9X4-F1
#
_entry.id   AF-A0A832D9X4-F1
#
_cell.length_a   1.000
_cell.length_b   1.000
_cell.length_c   1.000
_cell.angle_alpha   90.00
_cell.angle_beta   90.00
_cell.angle_gamma   90.00
#
_symmetry.space_group_name_H-M   'P 1'
#
loop_
_entity.id
_entity.type
_entity.pdbx_description
1 polymer ?
#
loop_
_entity_poly.entity_id
_entity_poly.type
_entity_poly.pdbx_seq_one_letter_code
_entity_poly.pdbx_strand_id
1 'polypeptide(L)'
;MRVVLSLLLTVSLIADSFSQTKDDYSWMDKYFLVEPLNIYNIVMLQKTDLELTQKQIDDIKSEYDKYFPIMLGKARILKDKEEELKKLIYGNADPEKVKNLIVEIAKLKSEMTVLDINLFKAVQSILTKKQNEKLIKYLTSGSL
;
A
#
# COMPACT_ATOMS: atom_id res chain seq x y z
N MET A 1 -21.65 -55.90 16.46
CA MET A 1 -20.30 -55.36 16.71
C MET A 1 -19.75 -54.85 15.38
N ARG A 2 -19.27 -53.60 15.35
CA ARG A 2 -18.58 -52.89 14.25
C ARG A 2 -19.50 -52.27 13.17
N VAL A 3 -19.84 -50.97 13.32
CA VAL A 3 -19.15 -49.75 12.78
C VAL A 3 -19.63 -49.52 11.34
N VAL A 4 -20.71 -48.78 11.09
CA VAL A 4 -20.77 -47.30 10.91
C VAL A 4 -19.54 -46.75 10.17
N LEU A 5 -19.57 -46.83 8.84
CA LEU A 5 -18.77 -46.00 7.93
C LEU A 5 -19.50 -46.17 6.59
N SER A 6 -20.27 -45.20 6.08
CA SER A 6 -19.70 -44.15 5.25
C SER A 6 -20.82 -43.13 4.95
N LEU A 7 -21.22 -42.37 5.96
CA LEU A 7 -22.09 -41.21 5.81
C LEU A 7 -21.25 -39.97 6.12
N LEU A 8 -20.35 -39.62 5.22
CA LEU A 8 -19.60 -38.35 5.21
C LEU A 8 -19.24 -38.05 3.75
N LEU A 9 -20.30 -37.99 2.95
CA LEU A 9 -20.29 -37.53 1.57
C LEU A 9 -21.10 -36.22 1.54
N THR A 10 -20.80 -35.30 2.46
CA THR A 10 -21.30 -33.92 2.47
C THR A 10 -20.32 -33.08 3.29
N VAL A 11 -19.97 -31.91 2.77
CA VAL A 11 -19.18 -30.84 3.42
C VAL A 11 -17.64 -30.96 3.37
N SER A 12 -17.06 -31.20 2.19
CA SER A 12 -15.64 -30.86 1.95
C SER A 12 -15.38 -30.16 0.61
N LEU A 13 -16.42 -29.67 -0.07
CA LEU A 13 -16.31 -29.03 -1.39
C LEU A 13 -16.84 -27.58 -1.45
N ILE A 14 -17.00 -26.91 -0.31
CA ILE A 14 -17.25 -25.46 -0.29
C ILE A 14 -16.36 -24.82 0.79
N ALA A 15 -15.05 -25.06 0.67
CA ALA A 15 -14.08 -24.05 1.04
C ALA A 15 -13.52 -23.51 -0.26
N ASP A 16 -14.41 -22.97 -1.10
CA ASP A 16 -14.02 -22.02 -2.12
C ASP A 16 -13.34 -20.86 -1.39
N SER A 17 -12.02 -20.98 -1.26
CA SER A 17 -11.07 -19.95 -1.66
C SER A 17 -11.64 -18.53 -1.66
N PHE A 18 -11.98 -18.02 -0.46
CA PHE A 18 -11.86 -16.60 -0.15
C PHE A 18 -10.38 -16.25 -0.02
N SER A 19 -9.56 -16.58 -1.02
CA SER A 19 -8.39 -15.76 -1.27
C SER A 19 -8.95 -14.52 -1.96
N GLN A 20 -9.20 -13.46 -1.19
CA GLN A 20 -9.12 -12.12 -1.75
C GLN A 20 -7.83 -12.11 -2.57
N THR A 21 -7.95 -12.00 -3.89
CA THR A 21 -6.83 -11.63 -4.74
C THR A 21 -6.21 -10.41 -4.07
N LYS A 22 -5.06 -10.61 -3.42
CA LYS A 22 -4.22 -9.49 -3.00
C LYS A 22 -3.86 -8.82 -4.30
N ASP A 23 -4.54 -7.74 -4.62
CA ASP A 23 -4.13 -6.90 -5.71
C ASP A 23 -2.67 -6.51 -5.44
N ASP A 24 -1.76 -7.02 -6.28
CA ASP A 24 -0.34 -6.75 -6.16
C ASP A 24 -0.07 -5.33 -6.69
N TYR A 25 -0.02 -4.38 -5.77
CA TYR A 25 0.28 -2.98 -6.06
C TYR A 25 1.77 -2.64 -5.90
N SER A 26 2.67 -3.63 -5.75
CA SER A 26 4.12 -3.41 -5.59
C SER A 26 4.76 -2.64 -6.76
N TRP A 27 4.16 -2.70 -7.95
CA TRP A 27 4.58 -1.90 -9.11
C TRP A 27 4.53 -0.39 -8.86
N MET A 28 3.78 0.07 -7.85
CA MET A 28 3.67 1.48 -7.46
C MET A 28 4.93 1.99 -6.75
N ASP A 29 5.71 1.12 -6.13
CA ASP A 29 6.79 1.51 -5.20
C ASP A 29 7.87 2.36 -5.89
N LYS A 30 8.13 2.12 -7.18
CA LYS A 30 9.07 2.92 -8.00
C LYS A 30 8.64 4.36 -8.29
N TYR A 31 7.38 4.71 -7.98
CA TYR A 31 6.81 6.03 -8.24
C TYR A 31 6.86 6.95 -7.02
N PHE A 32 7.25 6.45 -5.85
CA PHE A 32 7.57 7.29 -4.72
C PHE A 32 8.97 7.92 -4.89
N LEU A 33 9.20 9.06 -4.23
CA LEU A 33 10.49 9.75 -4.23
C LEU A 33 11.49 9.04 -3.29
N VAL A 34 10.97 8.44 -2.22
CA VAL A 34 11.70 7.61 -1.26
C VAL A 34 10.96 6.29 -1.11
N GLU A 35 11.59 5.30 -0.48
CA GLU A 35 10.94 4.02 -0.19
C GLU A 35 9.61 4.21 0.56
N PRO A 36 8.50 3.61 0.08
CA PRO A 36 7.20 3.78 0.70
C PRO A 36 7.14 3.13 2.09
N LEU A 37 6.44 3.77 3.01
CA LEU A 37 6.32 3.32 4.41
C LEU A 37 5.46 2.05 4.53
N ASN A 38 4.58 1.79 3.56
CA ASN A 38 3.68 0.63 3.54
C ASN A 38 2.88 0.46 4.84
N ILE A 39 2.50 1.59 5.45
CA ILE A 39 2.07 1.62 6.85
C ILE A 39 0.85 0.76 7.13
N TYR A 40 -0.12 0.73 6.22
CA TYR A 40 -1.33 -0.06 6.39
C TYR A 40 -1.01 -1.56 6.50
N ASN A 41 -0.16 -2.08 5.61
CA ASN A 41 0.24 -3.49 5.62
C ASN A 41 0.95 -3.85 6.93
N ILE A 42 1.89 -3.02 7.36
CA ILE A 42 2.66 -3.24 8.60
C ILE A 42 1.73 -3.25 9.81
N VAL A 43 0.84 -2.27 9.92
CA VAL A 43 -0.10 -2.17 11.04
C VAL A 43 -1.08 -3.34 11.06
N MET A 44 -1.58 -3.78 9.90
CA MET A 44 -2.48 -4.93 9.81
C MET A 44 -1.78 -6.26 10.14
N LEU A 45 -0.51 -6.41 9.75
CA LEU A 45 0.32 -7.57 10.13
C LEU A 45 0.58 -7.63 11.63
N GLN A 46 0.86 -6.48 12.24
CA GLN A 46 1.22 -6.38 13.67
C GLN A 46 0.05 -6.04 14.59
N LYS A 47 -1.20 -6.08 14.09
CA LYS A 47 -2.39 -5.58 14.81
C LYS A 47 -2.59 -6.20 16.20
N THR A 48 -2.22 -7.48 16.36
CA THR A 48 -2.34 -8.20 17.63
C THR A 48 -1.28 -7.75 18.63
N ASP A 49 -0.01 -7.58 18.20
CA ASP A 49 1.06 -7.11 19.09
C ASP A 49 0.93 -5.61 19.40
N LEU A 50 0.40 -4.83 18.45
CA LEU A 50 0.00 -3.44 18.67
C LEU A 50 -1.25 -3.33 19.56
N GLU A 51 -1.89 -4.43 19.94
CA GLU A 51 -3.08 -4.45 20.79
C GLU A 51 -4.18 -3.51 20.25
N LEU A 52 -4.38 -3.49 18.92
CA LEU A 52 -5.35 -2.60 18.30
C LEU A 52 -6.78 -3.02 18.63
N THR A 53 -7.59 -2.05 19.03
CA THR A 53 -9.04 -2.26 19.15
C THR A 53 -9.69 -2.36 17.78
N GLN A 54 -10.87 -2.99 17.68
CA GLN A 54 -11.61 -3.04 16.42
C GLN A 54 -11.90 -1.64 15.86
N LYS A 55 -12.26 -0.69 16.73
CA LYS A 55 -12.45 0.71 16.34
C LYS A 55 -11.20 1.31 15.67
N GLN A 56 -10.02 1.10 16.24
CA GLN A 56 -8.77 1.59 15.64
C GLN A 56 -8.49 0.92 14.29
N ILE A 57 -8.77 -0.38 14.15
CA ILE A 57 -8.62 -1.09 12.88
C ILE A 57 -9.52 -0.47 11.81
N ASP A 58 -10.78 -0.21 12.16
CA ASP A 58 -11.76 0.39 11.25
C ASP A 58 -11.36 1.83 10.87
N ASP A 59 -10.91 2.64 11.84
CA ASP A 59 -10.43 4.00 11.62
C ASP A 59 -9.18 4.01 10.69
N ILE A 60 -8.22 3.09 10.90
CA ILE A 60 -7.03 2.94 10.05
C ILE A 60 -7.40 2.53 8.62
N LYS A 61 -8.33 1.58 8.47
CA LYS A 61 -8.85 1.17 7.16
C LYS A 61 -9.52 2.33 6.45
N SER A 62 -10.31 3.14 7.16
CA SER A 62 -10.95 4.33 6.59
C SER A 62 -9.94 5.34 6.05
N GLU A 63 -8.85 5.60 6.75
CA GLU A 63 -7.78 6.47 6.24
C GLU A 63 -7.07 5.85 5.03
N TYR A 64 -6.82 4.54 5.03
CA TYR A 64 -6.26 3.85 3.88
C TYR A 64 -7.17 3.97 2.64
N ASP A 65 -8.47 3.71 2.78
CA ASP A 65 -9.45 3.79 1.69
C ASP A 65 -9.59 5.22 1.13
N LYS A 66 -9.22 6.24 1.90
CA LYS A 66 -9.19 7.64 1.47
C LYS A 66 -7.93 7.97 0.66
N TYR A 67 -6.75 7.57 1.12
CA TYR A 67 -5.49 7.94 0.47
C TYR A 67 -5.11 7.01 -0.68
N PHE A 68 -5.38 5.71 -0.56
CA PHE A 68 -4.93 4.70 -1.52
C PHE A 68 -5.45 4.93 -2.95
N PRO A 69 -6.74 5.22 -3.19
CA PRO A 69 -7.22 5.49 -4.55
C PRO A 69 -6.55 6.70 -5.21
N ILE A 70 -6.19 7.72 -4.41
CA ILE A 70 -5.50 8.91 -4.90
C ILE A 70 -4.06 8.56 -5.31
N MET A 71 -3.35 7.79 -4.48
CA MET A 71 -2.02 7.30 -4.80
C MET A 71 -2.02 6.41 -6.04
N LEU A 72 -2.99 5.49 -6.16
CA LEU A 72 -3.16 4.63 -7.33
C LEU A 72 -3.41 5.45 -8.62
N GLY A 73 -4.26 6.47 -8.54
CA GLY A 73 -4.50 7.39 -9.64
C GLY A 73 -3.23 8.12 -10.09
N LYS A 74 -2.45 8.65 -9.14
CA LYS A 74 -1.17 9.31 -9.43
C LYS A 74 -0.13 8.35 -10.01
N ALA A 75 -0.05 7.13 -9.50
CA ALA A 75 0.86 6.10 -10.01
C ALA A 75 0.60 5.77 -11.48
N ARG A 76 -0.68 5.73 -11.89
CA ARG A 76 -1.06 5.54 -13.31
C ARG A 76 -0.61 6.72 -14.17
N ILE A 77 -0.83 7.95 -13.72
CA ILE A 77 -0.37 9.17 -14.43
C ILE A 77 1.16 9.18 -14.56
N LEU A 78 1.88 8.83 -13.49
CA LEU A 78 3.34 8.72 -13.49
C LEU A 78 3.83 7.67 -14.47
N LYS A 79 3.16 6.51 -14.54
CA LYS A 79 3.47 5.47 -15.52
C LYS A 79 3.40 6.01 -16.94
N ASP A 80 2.32 6.69 -17.29
CA ASP A 80 2.14 7.22 -18.64
C ASP A 80 3.19 8.30 -18.97
N LYS A 81 3.50 9.18 -18.02
CA LYS A 81 4.52 10.22 -18.19
C LYS A 81 5.94 9.68 -18.29
N GLU A 82 6.29 8.64 -17.53
CA GLU A 82 7.59 7.99 -17.69
C GLU A 82 7.74 7.32 -19.06
N GLU A 83 6.67 6.73 -19.60
CA GLU A 83 6.66 6.20 -20.98
C GLU A 83 6.74 7.31 -22.04
N GLU A 84 6.08 8.45 -21.81
CA GLU A 84 6.23 9.63 -22.65
C GLU A 84 7.68 10.14 -22.63
N LEU A 85 8.29 10.24 -21.46
CA LEU A 85 9.67 10.70 -21.30
C LEU A 85 10.64 9.79 -22.06
N LYS A 86 10.48 8.46 -21.96
CA LYS A 86 11.29 7.51 -22.73
C LYS A 86 11.19 7.78 -24.23
N LYS A 87 9.98 7.99 -24.76
CA LYS A 87 9.78 8.30 -26.19
C LYS A 87 10.46 9.60 -26.59
N LEU A 88 10.39 10.65 -25.76
CA LEU A 88 11.05 11.93 -26.04
C LEU A 88 12.58 11.81 -26.04
N ILE A 89 13.16 11.03 -25.11
CA ILE A 89 14.62 10.82 -25.01
C ILE A 89 15.19 10.14 -26.27
N TYR A 90 14.48 9.15 -26.82
CA TYR A 90 14.92 8.45 -28.04
C TYR A 90 14.56 9.18 -29.34
N GLY A 91 13.80 10.27 -29.26
CA GLY A 91 13.43 11.10 -30.40
C GLY A 91 14.29 12.36 -30.53
N ASN A 92 13.96 13.20 -31.53
CA ASN A 92 14.53 14.54 -31.68
C ASN A 92 13.68 15.58 -30.93
N ALA A 93 13.33 15.29 -29.68
CA ALA A 93 12.49 16.19 -28.88
C ALA A 93 13.26 17.45 -28.46
N ASP A 94 12.53 18.56 -28.35
CA ASP A 94 13.05 19.82 -27.80
C ASP A 94 13.51 19.62 -26.34
N PRO A 95 14.76 19.99 -25.98
CA PRO A 95 15.27 19.87 -24.62
C PRO A 95 14.39 20.51 -23.54
N GLU A 96 13.72 21.64 -23.84
CA GLU A 96 12.84 22.27 -22.85
C GLU A 96 11.57 21.44 -22.59
N LYS A 97 11.04 20.74 -23.61
CA LYS A 97 9.93 19.80 -23.40
C LYS A 97 10.33 18.63 -22.50
N VAL A 98 11.52 18.07 -22.73
CA VAL A 98 12.07 16.98 -21.90
C VAL A 98 12.21 17.44 -20.45
N LYS A 99 12.82 18.61 -20.24
CA LYS A 99 13.01 19.21 -18.92
C LYS A 99 11.68 19.46 -18.20
N ASN A 100 10.69 20.03 -18.88
CA ASN A 100 9.38 20.29 -18.29
C ASN A 100 8.68 18.99 -17.85
N LEU A 101 8.77 17.93 -18.66
CA LEU A 101 8.21 16.63 -18.31
C LEU A 101 8.92 15.99 -17.12
N ILE A 102 10.26 16.10 -17.04
CA ILE A 102 11.03 15.63 -15.87
C ILE A 102 10.59 16.35 -14.60
N VAL A 103 10.43 17.68 -14.65
CA VAL A 103 9.97 18.49 -13.51
C VAL A 103 8.57 18.05 -13.07
N GLU A 104 7.67 17.79 -14.03
CA GLU A 104 6.31 17.33 -13.73
C GLU A 104 6.31 15.92 -13.09
N ILE A 105 7.12 14.99 -13.61
CA ILE A 105 7.29 13.66 -13.02
C ILE A 105 7.81 13.80 -11.58
N ALA A 106 8.87 14.60 -11.35
CA ALA A 106 9.43 14.81 -10.03
C ALA A 106 8.41 15.40 -9.04
N LYS A 107 7.60 16.37 -9.51
CA LYS A 107 6.49 16.93 -8.73
C LYS A 107 5.48 15.86 -8.34
N LEU A 108 5.04 15.03 -9.29
CA LEU A 108 4.07 13.96 -9.03
C LEU A 108 4.62 12.89 -8.07
N LYS A 109 5.89 12.49 -8.19
CA LYS A 109 6.53 11.57 -7.23
C LYS A 109 6.59 12.16 -5.82
N SER A 110 6.86 13.47 -5.73
CA SER A 110 6.85 14.20 -4.46
C SER A 110 5.46 14.23 -3.84
N GLU A 111 4.42 14.54 -4.62
CA GLU A 111 3.03 14.50 -4.15
C GLU A 111 2.60 13.09 -3.70
N MET A 112 3.03 12.04 -4.41
CA MET A 112 2.77 10.65 -4.04
C MET A 112 3.42 10.29 -2.70
N THR A 113 4.64 10.77 -2.47
CA THR A 113 5.36 10.62 -1.18
C THR A 113 4.66 11.37 -0.05
N VAL A 114 4.17 12.58 -0.30
CA VAL A 114 3.42 13.36 0.69
C VAL A 114 2.13 12.65 1.09
N LEU A 115 1.43 11.99 0.16
CA LEU A 115 0.24 11.20 0.49
C LEU A 115 0.55 10.03 1.42
N ASP A 116 1.66 9.31 1.19
CA ASP A 116 2.09 8.22 2.06
C ASP A 116 2.47 8.72 3.47
N ILE A 117 3.19 9.85 3.54
CA ILE A 117 3.49 10.52 4.81
C ILE A 117 2.20 10.93 5.54
N ASN A 118 1.21 11.45 4.81
CA ASN A 118 -0.07 11.86 5.40
C ASN A 118 -0.86 10.66 5.92
N LEU A 119 -0.89 9.56 5.17
CA LEU A 119 -1.48 8.30 5.65
C LEU A 119 -0.78 7.82 6.93
N PHE A 120 0.56 7.82 6.94
CA PHE A 120 1.33 7.49 8.13
C PHE A 120 0.96 8.38 9.33
N LYS A 121 0.90 9.71 9.15
CA LYS A 121 0.52 10.65 10.21
C LYS A 121 -0.91 10.44 10.71
N ALA A 122 -1.84 10.13 9.80
CA ALA A 122 -3.21 9.81 10.17
C ALA A 122 -3.27 8.54 11.05
N VAL A 123 -2.54 7.49 10.66
CA VAL A 123 -2.39 6.28 11.48
C VAL A 123 -1.80 6.61 12.86
N GLN A 124 -0.71 7.40 12.93
CA GLN A 124 -0.11 7.78 14.22
C GLN A 124 -1.12 8.48 15.15
N SER A 125 -2.06 9.24 14.61
CA SER A 125 -3.08 9.97 15.39
C SER A 125 -4.18 9.06 15.96
N ILE A 126 -4.39 7.88 15.37
CA ILE A 126 -5.36 6.87 15.82
C ILE A 126 -4.78 6.02 16.96
N LEU A 127 -3.45 5.89 16.99
CA LEU A 127 -2.73 5.08 17.96
C LEU A 127 -2.52 5.83 19.28
N THR A 128 -2.50 5.09 20.38
CA THR A 128 -1.97 5.62 21.64
C THR A 128 -0.45 5.84 21.54
N LYS A 129 0.11 6.65 22.43
CA LYS A 129 1.57 6.88 22.50
C LYS A 129 2.37 5.57 22.53
N LYS A 130 1.97 4.62 23.40
CA LYS A 130 2.64 3.31 23.55
C LYS A 130 2.57 2.48 22.27
N GLN A 131 1.42 2.47 21.60
CA GLN A 131 1.24 1.75 20.33
C GLN A 131 2.08 2.37 19.21
N ASN A 132 2.12 3.70 19.13
CA ASN A 132 2.93 4.40 18.16
C ASN A 132 4.44 4.15 18.39
N GLU A 133 4.91 4.13 19.64
CA GLU A 133 6.29 3.77 19.97
C GLU A 133 6.64 2.33 19.52
N LYS A 134 5.73 1.36 19.71
CA LYS A 134 5.89 -0.01 19.18
C LYS A 134 5.96 0.00 17.65
N LEU A 135 5.06 0.70 16.99
CA LEU A 135 5.02 0.82 15.53
C LEU A 135 6.31 1.41 14.95
N ILE A 136 6.85 2.48 15.55
CA ILE A 136 8.12 3.08 15.10
C ILE A 136 9.27 2.07 15.22
N LYS A 137 9.28 1.23 16.25
CA LYS A 137 10.28 0.16 16.37
C LYS A 137 10.20 -0.78 15.17
N TYR A 138 9.01 -1.29 14.83
CA TYR A 138 8.84 -2.15 13.64
C TYR A 138 9.36 -1.53 12.35
N LEU A 139 9.17 -0.22 12.17
CA LEU A 139 9.61 0.49 10.98
C LEU A 139 11.13 0.71 10.92
N THR A 140 11.82 0.69 12.06
CA THR A 140 13.24 1.11 12.16
C THR A 140 14.20 -0.02 12.51
N SER A 141 13.71 -1.12 13.11
CA SER A 141 14.57 -2.23 13.53
C SER A 141 14.88 -3.24 12.42
N GLY A 142 14.36 -3.06 11.19
CA GLY A 142 14.53 -4.01 10.09
C GLY A 142 13.92 -5.39 10.35
N SER A 143 13.15 -5.54 11.43
CA SER A 143 12.47 -6.76 11.83
C SER A 143 11.01 -6.69 11.38
N LEU A 144 10.80 -6.93 10.09
CA LEU A 144 9.52 -7.28 9.50
C LEU A 144 9.54 -8.75 9.11
#